data_AF-A0A4Q2DJG4-F1
#
_entry.id   AF-A0A4Q2DJG4-F1
#
_cell.length_a   1.000
_cell.length_b   1.000
_cell.length_c   1.000
_cell.angle_alpha   90.00
_cell.angle_beta   90.00
_cell.angle_gamma   90.00
#
_symmetry.space_group_name_H-M   'P 1'
#
loop_
_entity.id
_entity.type
_entity.pdbx_description
1 polymer ?
#
loop_
_entity_poly.entity_id
_entity_poly.type
_entity_poly.pdbx_seq_one_letter_code
_entity_poly.pdbx_strand_id
1 'polypeptide(L)'
;MVYSPPLVAGTASQEYTLDVAVCEVDPSLFDTKNFFGNAVDWGSPLDILFYHYGFKPSSDRLQRLNGLVSVDEIVKLKSNSLSTSGEDIGCLVVSKRGAASGVTFGKANNLPSLRTYEFVSGPAGTDKKCRGLEWGIFRYDHERETEEFSECGGDSGATVFDNQGRIFGLLTGWSGMEKKVDITYVMPAEVTVNEISKRWEKVHTNVLEGESGGLRDASGLFLR
;
A
#
# COMPACT_ATOMS: atom_id res chain seq x y z
N MET A 1 18.81 -4.16 -8.18
CA MET A 1 18.36 -2.97 -7.42
C MET A 1 19.17 -1.79 -7.91
N VAL A 2 18.51 -0.72 -8.37
CA VAL A 2 19.15 0.49 -8.93
C VAL A 2 18.99 1.72 -8.04
N TYR A 3 18.05 1.70 -7.11
CA TYR A 3 17.88 2.75 -6.10
C TYR A 3 17.21 2.18 -4.86
N SER A 4 17.77 2.48 -3.69
CA SER A 4 17.19 2.17 -2.38
C SER A 4 17.81 3.16 -1.41
N PRO A 5 17.17 4.32 -1.20
CA PRO A 5 17.67 5.28 -0.23
C PRO A 5 17.55 4.65 1.17
N PRO A 6 18.39 5.06 2.13
CA PRO A 6 18.14 4.76 3.53
C PRO A 6 16.71 5.16 3.91
N LEU A 7 16.08 4.43 4.83
CA LEU A 7 14.77 4.80 5.36
C LEU A 7 14.82 6.25 5.84
N VAL A 8 14.02 7.10 5.19
CA VAL A 8 13.89 8.50 5.56
C VAL A 8 12.54 8.69 6.24
N ALA A 9 12.52 9.38 7.37
CA ALA A 9 11.29 9.87 7.96
C ALA A 9 11.47 11.35 8.30
N GLY A 10 10.63 12.20 7.71
CA GLY A 10 10.49 13.59 8.15
C GLY A 10 11.65 14.53 7.84
N THR A 11 12.31 14.38 6.69
CA THR A 11 13.31 15.35 6.24
C THR A 11 12.93 16.01 4.91
N ALA A 12 12.42 17.26 5.02
CA ALA A 12 12.08 18.26 4.00
C ALA A 12 10.73 18.16 3.24
N SER A 13 10.00 19.30 3.22
CA SER A 13 8.67 19.66 2.65
C SER A 13 7.46 18.73 2.85
N GLN A 14 7.66 17.42 2.92
CA GLN A 14 6.60 16.43 3.04
C GLN A 14 7.02 15.49 4.18
N GLU A 15 6.35 15.62 5.31
CA GLU A 15 6.69 14.98 6.60
C GLU A 15 6.49 13.45 6.62
N TYR A 16 6.57 12.76 5.49
CA TYR A 16 6.24 11.34 5.33
C TYR A 16 7.46 10.44 5.56
N THR A 17 7.20 9.15 5.76
CA THR A 17 8.20 8.09 5.57
C THR A 17 8.48 7.89 4.09
N LEU A 18 9.71 7.47 3.76
CA LEU A 18 10.08 6.93 2.46
C LEU A 18 10.89 5.64 2.68
N ASP A 19 10.23 4.51 2.43
CA ASP A 19 10.82 3.18 2.41
C ASP A 19 10.57 2.56 1.04
N VAL A 20 11.56 2.62 0.15
CA VAL A 20 11.38 2.13 -1.22
C VAL A 20 12.66 1.50 -1.77
N ALA A 21 12.46 0.47 -2.58
CA ALA A 21 13.49 -0.09 -3.43
C ALA A 21 13.00 -0.11 -4.88
N VAL A 22 13.89 0.29 -5.78
CA VAL A 22 13.68 0.28 -7.22
C VAL A 22 14.59 -0.79 -7.81
N CYS A 23 13.97 -1.70 -8.54
CA CYS A 23 14.65 -2.79 -9.21
C CYS A 23 14.45 -2.67 -10.71
N GLU A 24 15.55 -2.63 -11.44
CA GLU A 24 15.54 -2.84 -12.88
C GLU A 24 15.27 -4.31 -13.18
N VAL A 25 14.44 -4.55 -14.18
CA VAL A 25 14.05 -5.87 -14.64
C VAL A 25 14.44 -6.01 -16.11
N ASP A 26 14.90 -7.20 -16.52
CA ASP A 26 15.29 -7.45 -17.91
C ASP A 26 14.03 -7.53 -18.80
N PRO A 27 13.80 -6.58 -19.72
CA PRO A 27 12.59 -6.54 -20.53
C PRO A 27 12.50 -7.73 -21.50
N SER A 28 13.62 -8.39 -21.83
CA SER A 28 13.59 -9.58 -22.69
C SER A 28 12.92 -10.79 -22.04
N LEU A 29 12.76 -10.76 -20.72
CA LEU A 29 12.06 -11.79 -19.96
C LEU A 29 10.54 -11.58 -19.93
N PHE A 30 10.04 -10.45 -20.43
CA PHE A 30 8.63 -10.08 -20.34
C PHE A 30 8.01 -9.86 -21.72
N ASP A 31 6.83 -10.45 -21.93
CA ASP A 31 5.97 -10.24 -23.08
C ASP A 31 4.50 -10.13 -22.65
N THR A 32 3.59 -9.89 -23.60
CA THR A 32 2.15 -9.78 -23.32
C THR A 32 1.53 -11.05 -22.74
N LYS A 33 2.22 -12.20 -22.80
CA LYS A 33 1.71 -13.49 -22.34
C LYS A 33 2.14 -13.81 -20.92
N ASN A 34 3.27 -13.27 -20.46
CA ASN A 34 3.80 -13.54 -19.12
C ASN A 34 3.82 -12.31 -18.19
N PHE A 35 3.56 -11.11 -18.71
CA PHE A 35 3.48 -9.89 -17.92
C PHE A 35 2.08 -9.28 -18.00
N PHE A 36 1.34 -9.41 -16.89
CA PHE A 36 -0.04 -8.91 -16.77
C PHE A 36 -0.11 -7.49 -16.19
N GLY A 37 1.03 -6.81 -16.05
CA GLY A 37 1.15 -5.51 -15.37
C GLY A 37 1.19 -5.65 -13.84
N ASN A 38 0.94 -4.53 -13.15
CA ASN A 38 0.84 -4.51 -11.70
C ASN A 38 -0.46 -5.23 -11.29
N ALA A 39 -0.34 -6.35 -10.60
CA ALA A 39 -1.48 -7.11 -10.13
C ALA A 39 -1.19 -7.82 -8.81
N VAL A 40 -2.25 -8.00 -8.01
CA VAL A 40 -2.25 -8.79 -6.78
C VAL A 40 -3.09 -10.03 -7.02
N ASP A 41 -2.50 -11.21 -6.82
CA ASP A 41 -3.24 -12.47 -6.81
C ASP A 41 -4.05 -12.57 -5.52
N TRP A 42 -5.36 -12.82 -5.62
CA TRP A 42 -6.24 -13.00 -4.48
C TRP A 42 -6.03 -14.34 -3.74
N GLY A 43 -5.29 -15.28 -4.33
CA GLY A 43 -5.11 -16.60 -3.76
C GLY A 43 -6.37 -17.46 -3.84
N SER A 44 -6.45 -18.48 -2.99
CA SER A 44 -7.52 -19.47 -3.00
C SER A 44 -7.83 -19.99 -1.60
N PRO A 45 -9.11 -20.19 -1.23
CA PRO A 45 -10.32 -19.86 -2.00
C PRO A 45 -10.65 -18.35 -1.96
N LEU A 46 -11.47 -17.87 -2.91
CA LEU A 46 -12.06 -16.53 -2.83
C LEU A 46 -13.15 -16.52 -1.78
N ASP A 47 -13.07 -15.58 -0.85
CA ASP A 47 -14.07 -15.39 0.20
C ASP A 47 -15.32 -14.67 -0.36
N ILE A 48 -16.50 -14.96 0.20
CA ILE A 48 -17.71 -14.20 -0.12
C ILE A 48 -17.63 -12.74 0.40
N LEU A 49 -16.76 -12.50 1.38
CA LEU A 49 -16.53 -11.18 1.97
C LEU A 49 -16.08 -10.13 0.95
N PHE A 50 -15.46 -10.52 -0.15
CA PHE A 50 -15.04 -9.62 -1.23
C PHE A 50 -16.22 -8.76 -1.72
N TYR A 51 -17.36 -9.39 -2.02
CA TYR A 51 -18.54 -8.69 -2.53
C TYR A 51 -19.16 -7.79 -1.46
N HIS A 52 -19.13 -8.20 -0.19
CA HIS A 52 -19.60 -7.38 0.92
C HIS A 52 -18.75 -6.11 1.09
N TYR A 53 -17.46 -6.19 0.80
CA TYR A 53 -16.51 -5.09 0.90
C TYR A 53 -16.38 -4.28 -0.42
N GLY A 54 -17.24 -4.59 -1.40
CA GLY A 54 -17.30 -3.89 -2.68
C GLY A 54 -16.24 -4.34 -3.70
N PHE A 55 -15.43 -5.35 -3.38
CA PHE A 55 -14.47 -5.94 -4.32
C PHE A 55 -15.17 -6.91 -5.27
N LYS A 56 -14.72 -6.90 -6.52
CA LYS A 56 -15.22 -7.77 -7.59
C LYS A 56 -14.06 -8.60 -8.13
N PRO A 57 -13.67 -9.69 -7.45
CA PRO A 57 -12.57 -10.53 -7.91
C PRO A 57 -12.91 -11.08 -9.30
N SER A 58 -11.95 -10.97 -10.20
CA SER A 58 -12.02 -11.53 -11.54
C SER A 58 -11.88 -13.05 -11.51
N SER A 59 -12.26 -13.71 -12.61
CA SER A 59 -12.12 -15.17 -12.75
C SER A 59 -10.67 -15.65 -12.75
N ASP A 60 -9.74 -14.81 -13.21
CA ASP A 60 -8.29 -15.07 -13.14
C ASP A 60 -7.71 -14.83 -11.74
N ARG A 61 -8.53 -14.31 -10.81
CA ARG A 61 -8.19 -13.98 -9.41
C ARG A 61 -7.11 -12.92 -9.28
N LEU A 62 -6.87 -12.13 -10.33
CA LEU A 62 -5.90 -11.03 -10.30
C LEU A 62 -6.63 -9.69 -10.11
N GLN A 63 -6.38 -9.03 -8.98
CA GLN A 63 -6.66 -7.60 -8.89
C GLN A 63 -5.63 -6.83 -9.68
N ARG A 64 -6.05 -6.24 -10.79
CA ARG A 64 -5.21 -5.32 -11.54
C ARG A 64 -5.11 -4.01 -10.77
N LEU A 65 -3.89 -3.54 -10.59
CA LEU A 65 -3.62 -2.26 -9.95
C LEU A 65 -3.51 -1.18 -11.01
N ASN A 66 -4.30 -0.13 -10.86
CA ASN A 66 -4.40 0.94 -11.83
C ASN A 66 -4.67 2.27 -11.11
N GLY A 67 -3.77 3.22 -11.28
CA GLY A 67 -3.84 4.54 -10.68
C GLY A 67 -3.49 4.56 -9.19
N LEU A 68 -3.66 5.73 -8.61
CA LEU A 68 -3.38 6.03 -7.21
C LEU A 68 -4.62 6.62 -6.55
N VAL A 69 -4.77 6.37 -5.25
CA VAL A 69 -5.63 7.20 -4.40
C VAL A 69 -4.78 8.40 -3.95
N SER A 70 -5.15 9.62 -4.33
CA SER A 70 -4.37 10.80 -3.96
C SER A 70 -4.53 11.13 -2.47
N VAL A 71 -3.50 11.69 -1.85
CA VAL A 71 -3.53 12.17 -0.46
C VAL A 71 -4.68 13.16 -0.24
N ASP A 72 -4.92 14.04 -1.21
CA ASP A 72 -6.04 14.99 -1.16
C ASP A 72 -7.40 14.30 -1.12
N GLU A 73 -7.58 13.23 -1.90
CA GLU A 73 -8.79 12.40 -1.85
C GLU A 73 -8.93 11.73 -0.49
N ILE A 74 -7.85 11.12 0.03
CA ILE A 74 -7.88 10.42 1.32
C ILE A 74 -8.30 11.37 2.45
N VAL A 75 -7.73 12.58 2.49
CA VAL A 75 -8.06 13.59 3.52
C VAL A 75 -9.48 14.12 3.39
N LYS A 76 -10.01 14.22 2.16
CA LYS A 76 -11.36 14.73 1.90
C LYS A 76 -12.47 13.69 2.07
N LEU A 77 -12.12 12.42 2.31
CA LEU A 77 -13.10 11.38 2.59
C LEU A 77 -13.97 11.78 3.78
N LYS A 78 -15.27 11.90 3.51
CA LYS A 78 -16.29 12.12 4.52
C LYS A 78 -16.66 10.77 5.11
N SER A 79 -15.94 10.37 6.15
CA SER A 79 -16.38 9.28 7.02
C SER A 79 -17.29 9.84 8.09
N ASN A 80 -18.46 9.22 8.25
CA ASN A 80 -19.28 9.41 9.44
C ASN A 80 -18.93 8.27 10.39
N SER A 81 -18.18 8.57 11.45
CA SER A 81 -18.03 7.61 12.55
C SER A 81 -19.34 7.59 13.32
N LEU A 82 -20.14 6.55 13.09
CA LEU A 82 -21.26 6.22 13.94
C LEU A 82 -20.67 5.36 15.05
N SER A 83 -20.51 5.95 16.24
CA SER A 83 -19.78 5.40 17.39
C SER A 83 -20.39 4.13 18.01
N THR A 84 -21.16 3.37 17.24
CA THR A 84 -21.86 2.15 17.63
C THR A 84 -21.76 1.15 16.48
N SER A 85 -21.13 0.01 16.75
CA SER A 85 -21.24 -1.25 15.97
C SER A 85 -20.99 -1.17 14.45
N GLY A 86 -19.79 -0.78 14.02
CA GLY A 86 -19.34 -1.06 12.64
C GLY A 86 -20.05 -0.29 11.52
N GLU A 87 -20.97 0.62 11.85
CA GLU A 87 -21.73 1.49 10.93
C GLU A 87 -20.92 2.69 10.41
N ASP A 88 -19.59 2.59 10.33
CA ASP A 88 -18.80 3.65 9.70
C ASP A 88 -19.12 3.69 8.20
N ILE A 89 -20.00 4.61 7.80
CA ILE A 89 -20.38 4.83 6.41
C ILE A 89 -19.45 5.90 5.83
N GLY A 90 -18.89 5.61 4.66
CA GLY A 90 -18.02 6.54 3.93
C GLY A 90 -16.52 6.36 4.21
N CYS A 91 -16.12 5.35 5.00
CA CYS A 91 -14.73 4.91 5.05
C CYS A 91 -14.29 4.33 3.69
N LEU A 92 -13.06 4.63 3.29
CA LEU A 92 -12.44 3.95 2.16
C LEU A 92 -12.04 2.54 2.58
N VAL A 93 -12.62 1.55 1.91
CA VAL A 93 -12.29 0.15 2.11
C VAL A 93 -11.07 -0.19 1.28
N VAL A 94 -10.07 -0.79 1.93
CA VAL A 94 -8.81 -1.18 1.30
C VAL A 94 -8.52 -2.66 1.55
N SER A 95 -7.69 -3.22 0.68
CA SER A 95 -7.19 -4.58 0.79
C SER A 95 -5.70 -4.65 0.49
N LYS A 96 -5.07 -5.74 0.90
CA LYS A 96 -3.72 -6.14 0.53
C LYS A 96 -3.64 -7.65 0.38
N ARG A 97 -2.52 -8.13 -0.17
CA ARG A 97 -2.02 -9.49 0.10
C ARG A 97 -0.67 -9.43 0.79
N GLY A 98 -0.68 -9.68 2.09
CA GLY A 98 0.51 -9.80 2.92
C GLY A 98 1.19 -11.17 2.76
N ALA A 99 2.49 -11.24 3.05
CA ALA A 99 3.21 -12.51 3.03
C ALA A 99 2.89 -13.39 4.24
N ALA A 100 2.59 -12.78 5.39
CA ALA A 100 2.19 -13.47 6.61
C ALA A 100 0.67 -13.67 6.64
N SER A 101 -0.11 -12.60 6.47
CA SER A 101 -1.57 -12.67 6.68
C SER A 101 -2.39 -13.02 5.44
N GLY A 102 -1.78 -13.22 4.27
CA GLY A 102 -2.52 -13.41 3.03
C GLY A 102 -3.43 -12.20 2.69
N VAL A 103 -4.62 -12.46 2.16
CA VAL A 103 -5.56 -11.40 1.75
C VAL A 103 -6.40 -10.93 2.93
N THR A 104 -6.34 -9.64 3.21
CA THR A 104 -7.07 -9.00 4.31
C THR A 104 -7.76 -7.73 3.85
N PHE A 105 -8.74 -7.27 4.65
CA PHE A 105 -9.54 -6.09 4.36
C PHE A 105 -9.56 -5.15 5.56
N GLY A 106 -9.53 -3.85 5.29
CA GLY A 106 -9.46 -2.83 6.32
C GLY A 106 -10.16 -1.54 5.91
N LYS A 107 -10.29 -0.65 6.88
CA LYS A 107 -10.83 0.70 6.70
C LYS A 107 -9.68 1.69 6.84
N ALA A 108 -9.44 2.46 5.79
CA ALA A 108 -8.46 3.53 5.83
C ALA A 108 -9.00 4.72 6.63
N ASN A 109 -8.17 5.23 7.54
CA ASN A 109 -8.43 6.50 8.21
C ASN A 109 -8.41 7.65 7.19
N ASN A 110 -9.16 8.72 7.43
CA ASN A 110 -9.05 9.95 6.63
C ASN A 110 -8.04 10.95 7.22
N LEU A 111 -7.51 10.70 8.43
CA LEU A 111 -6.50 11.53 9.07
C LEU A 111 -5.13 10.84 9.09
N PRO A 112 -4.04 11.58 8.75
CA PRO A 112 -2.70 11.07 8.94
C PRO A 112 -2.38 10.90 10.42
N SER A 113 -1.57 9.89 10.72
CA SER A 113 -0.95 9.68 12.01
C SER A 113 0.51 10.11 11.97
N LEU A 114 0.95 10.87 12.98
CA LEU A 114 2.36 11.19 13.15
C LEU A 114 3.06 10.06 13.90
N ARG A 115 3.88 9.28 13.18
CA ARG A 115 4.74 8.25 13.75
C ARG A 115 6.10 8.78 14.14
N THR A 116 6.66 8.22 15.20
CA THR A 116 8.06 8.47 15.60
C THR A 116 8.85 7.18 15.44
N TYR A 117 9.99 7.28 14.76
CA TYR A 117 10.96 6.22 14.54
C TYR A 117 12.22 6.53 15.34
N GLU A 118 12.75 5.52 16.02
CA GLU A 118 14.03 5.62 16.73
C GLU A 118 15.03 4.72 16.02
N PHE A 119 15.98 5.35 15.31
CA PHE A 119 17.05 4.64 14.62
C PHE A 119 18.33 4.70 15.45
N VAL A 120 18.89 3.53 15.74
CA VAL A 120 20.24 3.43 16.31
C VAL A 120 21.24 3.61 15.17
N SER A 121 21.96 4.72 15.15
CA SER A 121 22.96 5.01 14.11
C SER A 121 24.37 5.12 14.68
N GLY A 122 25.28 4.31 14.13
CA GLY A 122 26.73 4.38 14.34
C GLY A 122 27.26 3.63 15.58
N PRO A 123 28.59 3.43 15.67
CA PRO A 123 29.24 2.69 16.77
C PRO A 123 29.13 3.37 18.14
N ALA A 124 28.66 4.62 18.19
CA ALA A 124 28.46 5.40 19.41
C ALA A 124 27.00 5.43 19.90
N GLY A 125 26.06 4.75 19.23
CA GLY A 125 24.68 4.61 19.71
C GLY A 125 23.91 5.93 19.84
N THR A 126 24.12 6.90 18.93
CA THR A 126 23.27 8.10 18.91
C THR A 126 21.89 7.76 18.36
N ASP A 127 20.88 7.86 19.22
CA ASP A 127 19.47 7.74 18.87
C ASP A 127 19.07 8.89 17.95
N LYS A 128 18.84 8.60 16.67
CA LYS A 128 18.17 9.54 15.77
C LYS A 128 16.69 9.30 15.83
N LYS A 129 15.95 10.28 16.36
CA LYS A 129 14.48 10.28 16.28
C LYS A 129 14.06 10.95 14.99
N CYS A 130 13.28 10.24 14.21
CA CYS A 130 12.68 10.73 12.99
C CYS A 130 11.16 10.64 13.11
N ARG A 131 10.41 11.47 12.37
CA ARG A 131 8.95 11.43 12.40
C ARG A 131 8.39 11.33 11.00
N GLY A 132 7.30 10.59 10.83
CA GLY A 132 6.70 10.35 9.52
C GLY A 132 5.18 10.39 9.62
N LEU A 133 4.51 11.05 8.67
CA LEU A 133 3.08 10.94 8.46
C LEU A 133 2.78 9.64 7.72
N GLU A 134 1.87 8.86 8.29
CA GLU A 134 1.40 7.59 7.74
C GLU A 134 -0.10 7.44 7.97
N TRP A 135 -0.75 6.63 7.14
CA TRP A 135 -2.18 6.39 7.24
C TRP A 135 -2.46 5.11 8.01
N GLY A 136 -3.26 5.25 9.06
CA GLY A 136 -3.78 4.13 9.82
C GLY A 136 -4.84 3.37 9.02
N ILE A 137 -4.69 2.07 8.95
CA ILE A 137 -5.69 1.12 8.48
C ILE A 137 -6.16 0.33 9.69
N PHE A 138 -7.46 0.40 9.93
CA PHE A 138 -8.12 -0.34 10.98
C PHE A 138 -8.72 -1.62 10.41
N ARG A 139 -8.95 -2.59 11.30
CA ARG A 139 -9.76 -3.77 11.02
C ARG A 139 -11.11 -3.35 10.45
N TYR A 140 -11.63 -4.13 9.49
CA TYR A 140 -12.88 -3.79 8.82
C TYR A 140 -14.11 -3.91 9.74
N ASP A 141 -14.27 -5.06 10.41
CA ASP A 141 -15.44 -5.39 11.24
C ASP A 141 -14.99 -5.97 12.58
N HIS A 142 -15.38 -5.33 13.68
CA HIS A 142 -15.09 -5.78 15.04
C HIS A 142 -16.06 -6.85 15.55
N GLU A 143 -17.24 -6.98 14.94
CA GLU A 143 -18.30 -7.90 15.36
C GLU A 143 -18.19 -9.26 14.70
N ARG A 144 -17.69 -9.30 13.46
CA ARG A 144 -17.29 -10.54 12.80
C ARG A 144 -15.89 -10.92 13.27
N GLU A 145 -15.60 -12.21 13.42
CA GLU A 145 -14.25 -12.75 13.57
C GLU A 145 -13.43 -12.59 12.26
N THR A 146 -13.41 -11.40 11.66
CA THR A 146 -12.48 -11.09 10.57
C THR A 146 -11.07 -11.10 11.13
N GLU A 147 -10.11 -11.51 10.30
CA GLU A 147 -8.71 -11.41 10.66
C GLU A 147 -8.29 -9.93 10.78
N GLU A 148 -7.22 -9.68 11.53
CA GLU A 148 -6.62 -8.34 11.58
C GLU A 148 -6.13 -7.93 10.20
N PHE A 149 -6.03 -6.62 9.95
CA PHE A 149 -5.57 -6.16 8.63
C PHE A 149 -4.15 -6.63 8.31
N SER A 150 -3.27 -6.72 9.32
CA SER A 150 -1.90 -7.23 9.20
C SER A 150 -1.61 -8.16 10.36
N GLU A 151 -0.79 -9.18 10.12
CA GLU A 151 -0.18 -9.95 11.21
C GLU A 151 1.00 -9.20 11.84
N CYS A 152 1.40 -9.64 13.03
CA CYS A 152 2.61 -9.16 13.70
C CYS A 152 3.86 -9.71 12.99
N GLY A 153 4.23 -9.07 11.89
CA GLY A 153 5.45 -9.35 11.13
C GLY A 153 5.14 -9.79 9.72
N GLY A 154 6.10 -9.60 8.82
CA GLY A 154 6.09 -10.23 7.49
C GLY A 154 5.26 -9.55 6.41
N ASP A 155 4.34 -8.65 6.75
CA ASP A 155 3.52 -7.94 5.75
C ASP A 155 4.12 -6.62 5.26
N SER A 156 5.25 -6.16 5.81
CA SER A 156 5.95 -4.94 5.39
C SER A 156 6.27 -4.97 3.89
N GLY A 157 6.00 -3.85 3.21
CA GLY A 157 6.13 -3.72 1.76
C GLY A 157 4.92 -4.21 0.97
N ALA A 158 3.91 -4.82 1.60
CA ALA A 158 2.69 -5.19 0.88
C ALA A 158 1.98 -3.96 0.31
N THR A 159 1.61 -4.03 -0.96
CA THR A 159 0.81 -3.01 -1.63
C THR A 159 -0.64 -3.03 -1.13
N VAL A 160 -1.13 -1.87 -0.70
CA VAL A 160 -2.50 -1.62 -0.25
C VAL A 160 -3.27 -0.88 -1.33
N PHE A 161 -4.50 -1.31 -1.63
CA PHE A 161 -5.31 -0.79 -2.73
C PHE A 161 -6.80 -0.77 -2.41
N ASP A 162 -7.57 0.07 -3.11
CA ASP A 162 -9.03 0.18 -2.95
C ASP A 162 -9.81 -0.84 -3.82
N ASN A 163 -11.13 -0.86 -3.69
CA ASN A 163 -11.99 -1.77 -4.45
C ASN A 163 -12.04 -1.50 -5.97
N GLN A 164 -11.43 -0.41 -6.45
CA GLN A 164 -11.23 -0.10 -7.86
C GLN A 164 -9.84 -0.51 -8.37
N GLY A 165 -8.97 -1.03 -7.49
CA GLY A 165 -7.59 -1.36 -7.80
C GLY A 165 -6.65 -0.15 -7.80
N ARG A 166 -7.07 1.01 -7.28
CA ARG A 166 -6.18 2.15 -7.15
C ARG A 166 -5.25 1.93 -5.96
N ILE A 167 -3.96 2.18 -6.16
CA ILE A 167 -2.96 1.98 -5.12
C ILE A 167 -3.13 3.07 -4.07
N PHE A 168 -3.42 2.66 -2.84
CA PHE A 168 -3.51 3.55 -1.68
C PHE A 168 -2.12 3.82 -1.11
N GLY A 169 -1.29 2.77 -0.96
CA GLY A 169 0.06 2.92 -0.41
C GLY A 169 0.79 1.62 -0.16
N LEU A 170 1.95 1.73 0.48
CA LEU A 170 2.80 0.61 0.88
C LEU A 170 2.78 0.45 2.39
N LEU A 171 2.55 -0.78 2.87
CA LEU A 171 2.54 -1.09 4.30
C LEU A 171 3.94 -0.93 4.88
N THR A 172 4.10 -0.05 5.88
CA THR A 172 5.39 0.22 6.53
C THR A 172 5.52 -0.50 7.87
N GLY A 173 4.42 -0.67 8.61
CA GLY A 173 4.42 -1.42 9.86
C GLY A 173 3.08 -1.39 10.57
N TRP A 174 3.09 -1.72 11.86
CA TRP A 174 1.88 -1.75 12.69
C TRP A 174 2.07 -1.14 14.07
N SER A 175 1.01 -1.07 14.86
CA SER A 175 0.98 -0.80 16.29
C SER A 175 -0.05 -1.71 16.95
N GLY A 176 0.21 -2.12 18.19
CA GLY A 176 -0.66 -3.06 18.91
C GLY A 176 0.14 -4.01 19.80
N MET A 177 -0.57 -4.94 20.44
CA MET A 177 0.06 -6.01 21.21
C MET A 177 0.55 -7.11 20.25
N GLU A 178 1.59 -7.86 20.64
CA GLU A 178 2.19 -8.93 19.81
C GLU A 178 1.15 -9.95 19.27
N LYS A 179 0.06 -10.18 20.01
CA LYS A 179 -1.02 -11.11 19.62
C LYS A 179 -2.15 -10.47 18.81
N LYS A 180 -2.21 -9.14 18.73
CA LYS A 180 -3.28 -8.37 18.08
C LYS A 180 -2.74 -7.04 17.57
N VAL A 181 -2.62 -6.95 16.25
CA VAL A 181 -2.38 -5.67 15.57
C VAL A 181 -3.67 -4.86 15.65
N ASP A 182 -3.59 -3.66 16.23
CA ASP A 182 -4.74 -2.74 16.33
C ASP A 182 -4.80 -1.82 15.11
N ILE A 183 -3.64 -1.30 14.72
CA ILE A 183 -3.51 -0.34 13.62
C ILE A 183 -2.35 -0.75 12.73
N THR A 184 -2.63 -0.91 11.44
CA THR A 184 -1.58 -1.05 10.41
C THR A 184 -1.33 0.31 9.79
N TYR A 185 -0.09 0.59 9.39
CA TYR A 185 0.27 1.89 8.85
C TYR A 185 0.85 1.78 7.46
N VAL A 186 0.47 2.75 6.65
CA VAL A 186 0.71 2.78 5.23
C VAL A 186 1.28 4.13 4.84
N MET A 187 2.37 4.10 4.09
CA MET A 187 2.91 5.26 3.39
C MET A 187 2.12 5.46 2.09
N PRO A 188 1.54 6.64 1.83
CA PRO A 188 0.77 6.88 0.60
C PRO A 188 1.62 6.66 -0.66
N ALA A 189 1.05 5.94 -1.64
CA ALA A 189 1.78 5.62 -2.87
C ALA A 189 2.08 6.86 -3.71
N GLU A 190 1.21 7.88 -3.68
CA GLU A 190 1.46 9.17 -4.34
C GLU A 190 2.79 9.80 -3.91
N VAL A 191 3.12 9.77 -2.62
CA VAL A 191 4.39 10.32 -2.11
C VAL A 191 5.57 9.56 -2.70
N THR A 192 5.47 8.23 -2.71
CA THR A 192 6.52 7.36 -3.26
C THR A 192 6.71 7.59 -4.76
N VAL A 193 5.63 7.61 -5.54
CA VAL A 193 5.66 7.87 -6.98
C VAL A 193 6.24 9.25 -7.28
N ASN A 194 5.88 10.27 -6.52
CA ASN A 194 6.42 11.62 -6.70
C ASN A 194 7.93 11.68 -6.42
N GLU A 195 8.41 11.03 -5.36
CA GLU A 195 9.85 11.00 -5.04
C GLU A 195 10.68 10.24 -6.08
N ILE A 196 10.12 9.15 -6.61
CA ILE A 196 10.76 8.37 -7.66
C ILE A 196 10.74 9.14 -8.99
N SER A 197 9.64 9.79 -9.32
CA SER A 197 9.50 10.58 -10.56
C SER A 197 10.49 11.74 -10.67
N LYS A 198 11.10 12.18 -9.55
CA LYS A 198 12.22 13.15 -9.59
C LYS A 198 13.48 12.59 -10.26
N ARG A 199 13.62 11.26 -10.33
CA ARG A 199 14.80 10.56 -10.84
C ARG A 199 14.54 9.82 -12.14
N TRP A 200 13.31 9.35 -12.37
CA TRP A 200 12.91 8.65 -13.60
C TRP A 200 11.74 9.37 -14.26
N GLU A 201 11.88 9.66 -15.55
CA GLU A 201 10.86 10.36 -16.36
C GLU A 201 9.63 9.48 -16.63
N LYS A 202 9.78 8.15 -16.55
CA LYS A 202 8.74 7.17 -16.83
C LYS A 202 8.44 6.29 -15.61
N VAL A 203 7.52 6.75 -14.77
CA VAL A 203 6.97 5.96 -13.67
C VAL A 203 5.52 5.64 -14.00
N HIS A 204 5.23 4.36 -14.29
CA HIS A 204 3.90 3.93 -14.71
C HIS A 204 3.25 3.09 -13.61
N THR A 205 2.21 3.62 -13.00
CA THR A 205 1.29 2.84 -12.17
C THR A 205 0.30 2.05 -13.03
N ASN A 206 0.13 2.46 -14.30
CA ASN A 206 -0.85 1.96 -15.26
C ASN A 206 -0.11 1.33 -16.44
N VAL A 207 0.31 0.07 -16.26
CA VAL A 207 1.26 -0.55 -17.19
C VAL A 207 0.63 -0.95 -18.53
N LEU A 208 -0.70 -1.06 -18.59
CA LEU A 208 -1.43 -1.53 -19.78
C LEU A 208 -1.98 -0.41 -20.68
N GLU A 209 -1.89 0.85 -20.27
CA GLU A 209 -2.30 2.02 -21.07
C GLU A 209 -1.12 2.81 -21.63
N GLY A 210 0.00 2.14 -21.89
CA GLY A 210 1.03 2.65 -22.80
C GLY A 210 0.51 2.59 -24.24
N GLU A 211 0.56 3.73 -24.94
CA GLU A 211 0.06 3.98 -26.29
C GLU A 211 0.19 2.79 -27.25
N SER A 212 -0.78 2.67 -28.16
CA SER A 212 -0.94 1.71 -29.26
C SER A 212 0.31 1.44 -30.13
N GLY A 213 1.33 0.82 -29.54
CA GLY A 213 2.69 0.76 -30.11
C GLY A 213 3.60 -0.28 -29.46
N GLY A 214 3.07 -1.43 -29.02
CA GLY A 214 3.86 -2.56 -28.53
C GLY A 214 4.61 -2.30 -27.22
N LEU A 215 5.09 -3.37 -26.58
CA LEU A 215 5.90 -3.39 -25.34
C LEU A 215 7.29 -2.72 -25.49
N ARG A 216 7.42 -1.64 -26.27
CA ARG A 216 8.69 -0.96 -26.52
C ARG A 216 9.16 -0.07 -25.38
N ASP A 217 8.38 0.06 -24.31
CA ASP A 217 8.70 0.95 -23.20
C ASP A 217 8.48 0.32 -21.82
N ALA A 218 8.85 -0.95 -21.67
CA ALA A 218 9.00 -1.59 -20.35
C ALA A 218 10.19 -1.04 -19.53
N SER A 219 10.64 0.19 -19.82
CA SER A 219 11.62 0.96 -19.04
C SER A 219 11.01 1.63 -17.80
N GLY A 220 9.72 1.38 -17.56
CA GLY A 220 8.96 1.90 -16.44
C GLY A 220 9.29 1.24 -15.10
N LEU A 221 9.23 2.04 -14.06
CA LEU A 221 9.44 1.61 -12.69
C LEU A 221 8.17 1.00 -12.08
N PHE A 222 8.28 -0.24 -11.61
CA PHE A 222 7.16 -0.98 -11.01
C PHE A 222 7.22 -0.90 -9.49
N LEU A 223 6.11 -0.50 -8.86
CA LEU A 223 5.94 -0.63 -7.43
C LEU A 223 5.54 -2.08 -7.12
N ARG A 224 6.31 -2.74 -6.26
CA ARG A 224 5.94 -4.03 -5.64
C ARG A 224 5.42 -3.77 -4.24
#